data_AF-A0A966HXZ4-F1
#
_entry.id   AF-A0A966HXZ4-F1
#
_cell.length_a   1.000
_cell.length_b   1.000
_cell.length_c   1.000
_cell.angle_alpha   90.00
_cell.angle_beta   90.00
_cell.angle_gamma   90.00
#
_symmetry.space_group_name_H-M   'P 1'
#
loop_
_entity.id
_entity.type
_entity.pdbx_description
1 polymer ?
#
loop_
_entity_poly.entity_id
_entity_poly.type
_entity_poly.pdbx_seq_one_letter_code
_entity_poly.pdbx_strand_id
1 'polypeptide(L)'
;NYKYFNQNKEKFLYIDRVVIKSHYRRMGLGTRAYKYLDEAAAKDSLPICCEVNSIPLNQISLNFHAKNGFIEVGEKNFGDHSVKYLEK
;
A
#
# COMPACT_ATOMS: atom_id res chain seq x y z
N ASN A 1 -10.15 0.25 -7.23
CA ASN A 1 -8.73 0.44 -6.94
C ASN A 1 -7.91 -0.70 -7.50
N TYR A 2 -8.13 -1.96 -7.10
CA TYR A 2 -7.59 -3.16 -7.79
C TYR A 2 -7.65 -3.09 -9.33
N LYS A 3 -8.78 -2.63 -9.89
CA LYS A 3 -8.95 -2.46 -11.35
C LYS A 3 -7.89 -1.58 -12.00
N TYR A 4 -7.39 -0.54 -11.32
CA TYR A 4 -6.32 0.31 -11.84
C TYR A 4 -5.06 -0.54 -12.06
N PHE A 5 -4.62 -1.30 -11.06
CA PHE A 5 -3.44 -2.15 -11.20
C PHE A 5 -3.67 -3.31 -12.18
N ASN A 6 -4.85 -3.92 -12.21
CA ASN A 6 -5.19 -4.97 -13.16
C ASN A 6 -5.22 -4.50 -14.63
N GLN A 7 -5.31 -3.19 -14.87
CA GLN A 7 -5.20 -2.59 -16.20
C GLN A 7 -3.76 -2.21 -16.57
N ASN A 8 -2.88 -2.03 -15.58
CA ASN A 8 -1.52 -1.50 -15.76
C ASN A 8 -0.42 -2.53 -15.47
N LYS A 9 -0.75 -3.69 -14.91
CA LYS A 9 0.20 -4.73 -14.48
C LYS A 9 -0.33 -6.11 -14.81
N GLU A 10 0.55 -6.98 -15.31
CA GLU A 10 0.22 -8.37 -15.64
C GLU A 10 0.14 -9.25 -14.37
N LYS A 11 1.06 -9.05 -13.43
CA LYS A 11 1.10 -9.78 -12.15
C LYS A 11 1.63 -8.85 -11.06
N PHE A 12 0.99 -8.86 -9.89
CA PHE A 12 1.34 -8.01 -8.75
C PHE A 12 0.77 -8.60 -7.45
N LEU A 13 1.35 -8.21 -6.31
CA LEU A 13 0.74 -8.45 -5.00
C LEU A 13 -0.06 -7.22 -4.60
N TYR A 14 -1.28 -7.43 -4.12
CA TYR A 14 -2.16 -6.33 -3.72
C TYR A 14 -2.46 -6.37 -2.23
N ILE A 15 -2.15 -5.27 -1.55
CA ILE A 15 -2.49 -5.09 -0.14
C ILE A 15 -3.86 -4.42 -0.06
N ASP A 16 -4.89 -5.18 0.35
CA ASP A 16 -6.23 -4.63 0.62
C ASP A 16 -6.25 -3.94 2.00
N ARG A 17 -5.79 -4.63 3.05
CA ARG A 17 -5.88 -4.14 4.43
C ARG A 17 -4.70 -4.59 5.28
N VAL A 18 -4.21 -3.65 6.09
CA VAL A 18 -3.26 -3.94 7.17
C VAL A 18 -3.71 -3.20 8.41
N VAL A 19 -3.87 -3.92 9.51
CA VAL A 19 -4.35 -3.37 10.78
C VAL A 19 -3.45 -3.84 11.91
N ILE A 20 -2.88 -2.89 12.64
CA ILE A 20 -2.16 -3.13 13.89
C ILE A 20 -3.03 -2.62 15.04
N LYS A 21 -3.38 -3.52 15.96
CA LYS A 21 -4.12 -3.19 17.20
C LYS A 21 -3.37 -2.08 17.94
N SER A 22 -4.10 -1.11 18.47
CA SER A 22 -3.56 0.16 19.02
C SER A 22 -2.39 -0.05 19.98
N HIS A 23 -2.51 -1.03 20.88
CA HIS A 23 -1.50 -1.35 21.90
C HIS A 23 -0.16 -1.85 21.32
N TYR A 24 -0.13 -2.30 20.06
CA TYR A 24 1.08 -2.81 19.40
C TYR A 24 1.63 -1.87 18.32
N ARG A 25 1.09 -0.65 18.19
CA ARG A 25 1.57 0.33 17.21
C ARG A 25 2.94 0.88 17.63
N ARG A 26 3.75 1.30 16.64
CA ARG A 26 5.12 1.83 16.81
C ARG A 26 6.14 0.82 17.38
N MET A 27 5.82 -0.47 17.40
CA MET A 27 6.75 -1.55 17.78
C MET A 27 7.41 -2.25 16.57
N GLY A 28 7.32 -1.67 15.37
CA GLY A 28 7.91 -2.25 14.15
C GLY A 28 7.16 -3.43 13.53
N LEU A 29 6.04 -3.88 14.11
CA LEU A 29 5.28 -5.04 13.61
C LEU A 29 4.80 -4.88 12.17
N GLY A 30 4.31 -3.70 11.80
CA GLY A 30 3.89 -3.42 10.42
C GLY A 30 5.04 -3.55 9.43
N THR A 31 6.19 -2.93 9.74
CA THR A 31 7.41 -3.03 8.92
C THR A 31 7.90 -4.46 8.82
N ARG A 32 7.84 -5.24 9.90
CA ARG A 32 8.19 -6.66 9.87
C ARG A 32 7.26 -7.47 8.96
N ALA A 33 5.94 -7.22 9.01
CA ALA A 33 4.99 -7.83 8.10
C ALA A 33 5.30 -7.47 6.63
N TYR A 34 5.65 -6.22 6.36
CA TYR A 34 6.01 -5.78 5.01
C TYR A 34 7.32 -6.38 4.52
N LYS A 35 8.31 -6.61 5.39
CA LYS A 35 9.52 -7.35 5.02
C LYS A 35 9.21 -8.77 4.54
N TYR A 36 8.27 -9.47 5.18
CA TYR A 36 7.82 -10.78 4.70
C TYR A 36 7.10 -10.70 3.34
N LEU A 37 6.34 -9.62 3.10
CA LEU A 37 5.75 -9.37 1.78
C LEU A 37 6.83 -9.14 0.72
N ASP A 38 7.89 -8.41 1.06
CA ASP A 38 9.02 -8.16 0.15
C ASP A 38 9.74 -9.46 -0.22
N GLU A 39 10.00 -10.32 0.77
CA GLU A 39 10.59 -11.65 0.54
C GLU A 39 9.69 -12.54 -0.33
N ALA A 40 8.37 -12.44 -0.19
CA ALA A 40 7.42 -13.17 -1.03
C ALA A 40 7.37 -12.61 -2.45
N ALA A 41 7.33 -11.29 -2.60
CA ALA A 41 7.28 -10.60 -3.89
C ALA A 41 8.55 -10.82 -4.71
N ALA A 42 9.72 -10.85 -4.05
CA ALA A 42 11.01 -11.03 -4.68
C ALA A 42 11.15 -12.38 -5.41
N LYS A 43 10.46 -13.44 -4.96
CA LYS A 43 10.52 -14.78 -5.58
C LYS A 43 10.08 -14.77 -7.05
N ASP A 44 9.10 -13.93 -7.37
CA ASP A 44 8.50 -13.81 -8.69
C ASP A 44 8.73 -12.41 -9.30
N SER A 45 9.58 -11.57 -8.67
CA SER A 45 9.83 -10.17 -9.05
C SER A 45 8.54 -9.35 -9.23
N LEU A 46 7.61 -9.51 -8.30
CA LEU A 46 6.31 -8.85 -8.35
C LEU A 46 6.36 -7.47 -7.68
N PRO A 47 5.73 -6.45 -8.28
CA PRO A 47 5.47 -5.22 -7.57
C PRO A 47 4.41 -5.44 -6.48
N ILE A 48 4.52 -4.66 -5.39
CA ILE A 48 3.54 -4.63 -4.31
C ILE A 48 2.75 -3.33 -4.44
N CYS A 49 1.44 -3.49 -4.60
CA CYS A 49 0.51 -2.40 -4.89
C CYS A 49 -0.48 -2.21 -3.76
N CYS A 50 -0.86 -0.96 -3.50
CA CYS A 50 -1.96 -0.64 -2.60
C CYS A 50 -2.57 0.72 -2.95
N GLU A 51 -3.61 1.11 -2.21
CA GLU A 51 -4.10 2.48 -2.20
C GLU A 51 -4.21 3.01 -0.77
N VAL A 52 -4.13 4.34 -0.67
CA VAL A 52 -4.34 5.06 0.57
C VAL A 52 -5.23 6.26 0.29
N ASN A 53 -6.21 6.51 1.15
CA ASN A 53 -7.06 7.69 1.05
C ASN A 53 -6.23 8.98 1.13
N SER A 54 -6.33 9.81 0.09
CA SER A 54 -5.90 11.21 0.11
C SER A 54 -6.98 12.12 0.66
N ILE A 55 -8.26 11.77 0.49
CA ILE A 55 -9.41 12.49 1.07
C ILE A 55 -10.43 11.46 1.58
N PRO A 56 -10.82 11.48 2.87
CA PRO A 56 -10.13 12.19 3.94
C PRO A 56 -8.69 11.67 4.09
N LEU A 57 -7.77 12.59 4.40
CA LEU A 57 -6.34 12.31 4.37
C LEU A 57 -5.95 11.26 5.42
N ASN A 58 -5.42 10.13 4.97
CA ASN A 58 -4.85 9.10 5.84
C ASN A 58 -3.32 9.27 5.94
N GLN A 59 -2.89 10.34 6.61
CA GLN A 59 -1.48 10.70 6.74
C GLN A 59 -0.62 9.59 7.38
N ILE A 60 -1.19 8.86 8.34
CA ILE A 60 -0.49 7.77 9.04
C ILE A 60 -0.14 6.67 8.04
N SER A 61 -1.08 6.28 7.18
CA SER A 61 -0.85 5.24 6.19
C SER A 61 0.09 5.71 5.10
N LEU A 62 -0.03 6.95 4.62
CA LEU A 62 0.91 7.52 3.62
C LEU A 62 2.35 7.51 4.16
N ASN A 63 2.56 8.02 5.38
CA ASN A 63 3.87 8.04 6.01
C ASN A 63 4.44 6.63 6.23
N PHE A 64 3.58 5.69 6.60
CA PHE A 64 3.98 4.30 6.78
C PHE A 64 4.42 3.67 5.45
N HIS A 65 3.64 3.83 4.38
CA HIS A 65 3.99 3.27 3.07
C HIS A 65 5.24 3.92 2.48
N ALA A 66 5.37 5.25 2.56
CA ALA A 66 6.59 5.95 2.12
C ALA A 66 7.84 5.45 2.87
N LYS A 67 7.75 5.23 4.19
CA LYS A 67 8.85 4.64 4.99
C LYS A 67 9.18 3.20 4.61
N ASN A 68 8.25 2.47 3.99
CA ASN A 68 8.45 1.10 3.51
C ASN A 68 8.76 1.05 2.00
N GLY A 69 9.14 2.17 1.38
CA GLY A 69 9.65 2.24 0.01
C GLY A 69 8.59 2.44 -1.07
N PHE A 70 7.33 2.67 -0.72
CA PHE A 70 6.28 2.93 -1.70
C PHE A 70 6.40 4.33 -2.31
N ILE A 71 6.12 4.40 -3.61
CA ILE A 71 5.99 5.64 -4.38
C ILE A 71 4.56 5.80 -4.90
N GLU A 72 4.14 7.03 -5.14
CA GLU A 72 2.86 7.33 -5.78
C GLU A 72 2.96 7.08 -7.29
N VAL A 73 2.00 6.33 -7.84
CA VAL A 73 1.92 6.03 -9.28
C VAL A 73 0.64 6.54 -9.95
N GLY A 74 -0.29 7.04 -9.15
CA GLY A 74 -1.49 7.68 -9.65
C GLY A 74 -2.47 8.04 -8.54
N GLU A 75 -3.60 8.60 -8.94
CA GLU A 75 -4.68 8.96 -8.04
C GLU A 75 -6.04 8.76 -8.68
N LYS A 76 -7.09 8.71 -7.85
CA LYS A 76 -8.47 8.71 -8.33
C LYS A 76 -9.39 9.43 -7.36
N ASN A 77 -10.29 10.22 -7.93
CA ASN A 77 -11.37 10.90 -7.22
C ASN A 77 -12.71 10.17 -7.47
N PHE A 78 -13.49 9.96 -6.42
CA PHE A 78 -14.78 9.27 -6.42
C PHE A 78 -15.94 10.21 -6.04
N GLY A 79 -15.69 11.51 -5.91
CA GLY A 79 -16.66 12.54 -5.54
C GLY A 79 -16.73 12.77 -4.04
N ASP A 80 -16.89 11.71 -3.25
CA ASP A 80 -16.94 11.74 -1.78
C ASP A 80 -15.57 11.50 -1.13
N HIS A 81 -14.67 10.83 -1.83
CA HIS A 81 -13.32 10.52 -1.38
C HIS A 81 -12.33 10.50 -2.54
N SER A 82 -11.04 10.53 -2.22
CA SER A 82 -9.98 10.30 -3.19
C SER A 82 -8.90 9.41 -2.61
N VAL A 83 -8.19 8.71 -3.50
CA VAL A 83 -7.11 7.79 -3.14
C VAL A 83 -5.87 8.08 -3.96
N LYS A 84 -4.70 7.80 -3.35
CA LYS A 84 -3.42 7.63 -4.04
C LYS A 84 -3.17 6.15 -4.27
N TYR A 85 -2.77 5.78 -5.47
CA TYR A 85 -2.24 4.46 -5.80
C TYR A 85 -0.75 4.46 -5.53
N LEU A 86 -0.30 3.47 -4.75
CA LEU A 86 1.08 3.33 -4.35
C LEU A 86 1.65 2.00 -4.85
N GLU A 87 2.92 2.00 -5.24
CA GLU A 87 3.66 0.83 -5.70
C GLU A 87 5.07 0.80 -5.11
N LYS A 88 5.64 -0.41 -4.93
CA LYS A 88 7.08 -0.64 -4.79
C LYS A 88 7.52 -1.95 -5.42
#